data_AF-A0A6H5IR55-F1
#
_entry.id   AF-A0A6H5IR55-F1
#
_cell.length_a   1.000
_cell.length_b   1.000
_cell.length_c   1.000
_cell.angle_alpha   90.00
_cell.angle_beta   90.00
_cell.angle_gamma   90.00
#
_symmetry.space_group_name_H-M   'P 1'
#
loop_
_entity.id
_entity.type
_entity.pdbx_description
1 polymer ?
#
loop_
_entity_poly.entity_id
_entity_poly.type
_entity_poly.pdbx_seq_one_letter_code
_entity_poly.pdbx_strand_id
1 'polypeptide(L)'
;MNGEKRYEIVLRDLESLLQKRLGPETRLLNYDTSPFTKEGDNYGSTMLKVQATIEKSAEDKDKPTELNLVAKMMPPTDIQRKIFQSLFTFKKEIFVYDELLPKYEEVLGERLDIVPAVFGSRLSLKPDSDEVDDDAVILMENMKLKGYYMADRFQGNAEFTDYFSIAK
;
A
#
# COMPACT_ATOMS: atom_id res chain seq x y z
N MET A 1 -24.29 -17.96 -16.78
CA MET A 1 -23.34 -17.15 -15.99
C MET A 1 -22.05 -17.10 -16.77
N ASN A 2 -21.80 -15.98 -17.48
CA ASN A 2 -20.57 -15.82 -18.25
C ASN A 2 -19.39 -15.71 -17.27
N GLY A 3 -18.31 -16.45 -17.53
CA GLY A 3 -17.12 -16.48 -16.67
C GLY A 3 -16.53 -15.09 -16.51
N GLU A 4 -16.59 -14.54 -15.30
CA GLU A 4 -15.94 -13.29 -14.96
C GLU A 4 -14.43 -13.46 -15.11
N LYS A 5 -13.78 -12.55 -15.84
CA LYS A 5 -12.33 -12.54 -15.96
C LYS A 5 -11.73 -12.14 -14.61
N ARG A 6 -10.88 -13.02 -14.09
CA ARG A 6 -10.13 -12.80 -12.86
C ARG A 6 -8.65 -12.63 -13.19
N TYR A 7 -8.06 -11.56 -12.69
CA TYR A 7 -6.65 -11.23 -12.81
C TYR A 7 -5.90 -11.81 -11.61
N GLU A 8 -4.71 -12.33 -11.88
CA GLU A 8 -3.75 -12.68 -10.84
C GLU A 8 -3.00 -11.42 -10.42
N ILE A 9 -3.21 -10.99 -9.17
CA ILE A 9 -2.58 -9.78 -8.63
C ILE A 9 -1.40 -10.20 -7.78
N VAL A 10 -0.19 -9.90 -8.26
CA VAL A 10 1.07 -10.28 -7.62
C VAL A 10 1.95 -9.04 -7.50
N LEU A 11 2.51 -8.83 -6.31
CA LEU A 11 3.48 -7.77 -6.10
C LEU A 11 4.80 -8.16 -6.78
N ARG A 12 5.13 -7.46 -7.88
CA ARG A 12 6.41 -7.60 -8.58
C ARG A 12 7.31 -6.41 -8.28
N ASP A 13 8.62 -6.60 -8.45
CA ASP A 13 9.63 -5.54 -8.36
C ASP A 13 9.51 -4.68 -7.08
N LEU A 14 9.56 -5.35 -5.92
CA LEU A 14 9.46 -4.69 -4.61
C LEU A 14 10.71 -3.84 -4.30
N GLU A 15 11.90 -4.26 -4.75
CA GLU A 15 13.14 -3.55 -4.48
C GLU A 15 13.10 -2.11 -5.01
N SER A 16 12.65 -1.91 -6.26
CA SER A 16 12.55 -0.56 -6.85
C SER A 16 11.61 0.35 -6.07
N LEU A 17 10.52 -0.18 -5.51
CA LEU A 17 9.61 0.57 -4.65
C LEU A 17 10.28 0.98 -3.34
N LEU A 18 11.03 0.07 -2.71
CA LEU A 18 11.74 0.33 -1.47
C LEU A 18 12.83 1.39 -1.64
N GLN A 19 13.56 1.33 -2.74
CA GLN A 19 14.64 2.27 -3.08
C GLN A 19 14.15 3.71 -3.19
N LYS A 20 12.89 3.96 -3.57
CA LYS A 20 12.32 5.31 -3.64
C LYS A 20 12.37 6.07 -2.32
N ARG A 21 12.22 5.37 -1.19
CA ARG A 21 12.27 5.97 0.16
C ARG A 21 13.55 5.64 0.91
N LEU A 22 14.09 4.45 0.72
CA LEU A 22 15.22 3.94 1.51
C LEU A 22 16.57 4.16 0.84
N GLY A 23 16.59 4.65 -0.41
CA GLY A 23 17.80 4.92 -1.18
C GLY A 23 18.18 3.79 -2.14
N PRO A 24 18.89 4.10 -3.25
CA PRO A 24 19.26 3.15 -4.30
C PRO A 24 20.19 2.01 -3.83
N GLU A 25 20.88 2.19 -2.72
CA GLU A 25 21.72 1.19 -2.06
C GLU A 25 20.93 0.06 -1.38
N THR A 26 19.62 0.25 -1.18
CA THR A 26 18.76 -0.75 -0.56
C THR A 26 18.65 -1.98 -1.44
N ARG A 27 18.95 -3.14 -0.86
CA ARG A 27 18.88 -4.45 -1.50
C ARG A 27 17.84 -5.33 -0.83
N LEU A 28 16.95 -5.91 -1.62
CA LEU A 28 15.97 -6.88 -1.18
C LEU A 28 16.60 -8.27 -1.13
N LEU A 29 16.55 -8.92 0.03
CA LEU A 29 17.06 -10.28 0.20
C LEU A 29 15.98 -11.33 -0.10
N ASN A 30 14.81 -11.12 0.50
CA ASN A 30 13.63 -11.94 0.31
C ASN A 30 12.38 -11.13 0.67
N TYR A 31 11.22 -11.62 0.23
CA TYR A 31 9.95 -11.18 0.75
C TYR A 31 8.89 -12.24 0.53
N ASP A 32 7.87 -12.20 1.39
CA ASP A 32 6.66 -12.98 1.26
C ASP A 32 5.45 -12.05 1.30
N THR A 33 4.39 -12.48 0.60
CA THR A 33 3.11 -11.78 0.62
C THR A 33 1.98 -12.69 1.09
N SER A 34 1.01 -12.10 1.79
CA SER A 34 -0.21 -12.79 2.22
C SER A 34 -1.39 -11.81 2.20
N PRO A 35 -2.64 -12.27 2.13
CA PRO A 35 -3.79 -11.37 2.21
C PRO A 35 -3.75 -10.52 3.50
N PHE A 36 -3.89 -9.20 3.37
CA PHE A 36 -3.84 -8.29 4.54
C PHE A 36 -5.16 -8.26 5.33
N THR A 37 -6.27 -8.52 4.64
CA THR A 37 -7.62 -8.51 5.19
C THR A 37 -8.35 -9.81 4.91
N LYS A 38 -9.46 -10.02 5.61
CA LYS A 38 -10.35 -11.14 5.29
C LYS A 38 -10.97 -10.93 3.91
N GLU A 39 -11.38 -12.03 3.31
CA GLU A 39 -12.12 -11.99 2.06
C GLU A 39 -13.39 -11.15 2.25
N GLY A 40 -13.62 -10.21 1.32
CA GLY A 40 -14.79 -9.34 1.38
C GLY A 40 -14.67 -8.12 2.30
N ASP A 41 -13.52 -7.81 2.90
CA ASP A 41 -13.32 -6.54 3.62
C ASP A 41 -12.82 -5.41 2.70
N ASN A 42 -12.04 -5.75 1.66
CA ASN A 42 -11.46 -4.78 0.72
C ASN A 42 -12.03 -4.92 -0.69
N TYR A 43 -13.18 -4.31 -0.93
CA TYR A 43 -13.85 -4.40 -2.23
C TYR A 43 -13.19 -3.56 -3.33
N GLY A 44 -12.55 -2.46 -2.95
CA GLY A 44 -11.99 -1.47 -3.88
C GLY A 44 -10.54 -1.69 -4.30
N SER A 45 -9.84 -2.66 -3.69
CA SER A 45 -8.43 -2.97 -3.96
C SER A 45 -8.04 -4.35 -3.46
N THR A 46 -6.99 -4.92 -4.02
CA THR A 46 -6.28 -6.05 -3.41
C THR A 46 -5.29 -5.49 -2.39
N MET A 47 -5.34 -5.98 -1.15
CA MET A 47 -4.39 -5.56 -0.09
C MET A 47 -3.56 -6.75 0.36
N LEU A 48 -2.24 -6.66 0.20
CA LEU A 48 -1.28 -7.69 0.59
C LEU A 48 -0.45 -7.22 1.77
N LYS A 49 -0.34 -8.04 2.82
CA LYS A 49 0.72 -7.92 3.83
C LYS A 49 2.02 -8.30 3.14
N VAL A 50 3.05 -7.47 3.28
CA VAL A 50 4.39 -7.72 2.75
C VAL A 50 5.35 -7.82 3.92
N GLN A 51 6.04 -8.95 4.03
CA GLN A 51 7.14 -9.15 4.97
C GLN A 51 8.41 -9.25 4.14
N ALA A 52 9.32 -8.29 4.28
CA ALA A 52 10.52 -8.20 3.48
C ALA A 52 11.76 -8.13 4.36
N THR A 53 12.83 -8.79 3.93
CA THR A 53 14.15 -8.67 4.55
C THR A 53 15.05 -7.89 3.60
N ILE A 54 15.68 -6.83 4.11
CA ILE A 54 16.53 -5.94 3.31
C ILE A 54 17.92 -5.76 3.93
N GLU A 55 18.88 -5.39 3.08
CA GLU A 55 20.11 -4.70 3.49
C GLU A 55 19.98 -3.24 3.07
N LYS A 56 20.25 -2.31 3.98
CA LYS A 56 20.14 -0.88 3.67
C LYS A 56 21.36 -0.37 2.91
N SER A 57 22.53 -0.95 3.12
CA SER A 57 23.75 -0.60 2.37
C SER A 57 24.73 -1.77 2.33
N ALA A 58 25.81 -1.63 1.56
CA ALA A 58 26.85 -2.65 1.45
C ALA A 58 27.59 -2.93 2.78
N GLU A 59 27.58 -1.97 3.70
CA GLU A 59 28.14 -2.08 5.05
C GLU A 59 27.23 -2.86 6.02
N ASP A 60 25.94 -2.98 5.69
CA ASP A 60 24.92 -3.66 6.51
C ASP A 60 24.71 -5.14 6.12
N LYS A 61 25.61 -5.74 5.33
CA LYS A 61 25.50 -7.14 4.87
C LYS A 61 25.28 -8.16 5.98
N ASP A 62 25.82 -7.90 7.17
CA ASP A 62 25.68 -8.78 8.34
C ASP A 62 24.53 -8.36 9.30
N LYS A 63 23.72 -7.36 8.91
CA LYS A 63 22.63 -6.80 9.72
C LYS A 63 21.35 -6.60 8.90
N PRO A 64 20.74 -7.68 8.40
CA PRO A 64 19.48 -7.59 7.69
C PRO A 64 18.39 -6.93 8.55
N THR A 65 17.58 -6.08 7.92
CA THR A 65 16.43 -5.41 8.55
C THR A 65 15.14 -6.00 8.02
N GLU A 66 14.23 -6.37 8.93
CA GLU A 66 12.87 -6.78 8.56
C GLU A 66 11.95 -5.56 8.40
N LEU A 67 11.15 -5.58 7.34
CA LEU A 67 10.11 -4.61 7.05
C LEU A 67 8.75 -5.31 6.99
N ASN A 68 7.76 -4.67 7.62
CA ASN A 68 6.37 -5.11 7.59
C ASN A 68 5.52 -4.01 6.94
N LEU A 69 5.10 -4.26 5.71
CA LEU A 69 4.46 -3.29 4.84
C LEU A 69 3.11 -3.81 4.35
N VAL A 70 2.38 -2.93 3.67
CA VAL A 70 1.13 -3.25 2.99
C VAL A 70 1.22 -2.77 1.55
N ALA A 71 0.96 -3.65 0.59
CA ALA A 71 0.82 -3.30 -0.81
C ALA A 71 -0.67 -3.21 -1.15
N LYS A 72 -1.12 -2.00 -1.49
CA LYS A 72 -2.43 -1.75 -2.09
C LYS A 72 -2.30 -1.85 -3.60
N MET A 73 -3.09 -2.73 -4.22
CA MET A 73 -3.02 -3.06 -5.64
C MET A 73 -4.42 -3.11 -6.27
N MET A 74 -4.47 -3.24 -7.59
CA MET A 74 -5.74 -3.29 -8.32
C MET A 74 -6.64 -4.45 -7.88
N PRO A 75 -7.98 -4.29 -7.91
CA PRO A 75 -8.90 -5.41 -7.69
C PRO A 75 -8.71 -6.53 -8.71
N PRO A 76 -8.96 -7.79 -8.34
CA PRO A 76 -8.75 -8.94 -9.22
C PRO A 76 -9.86 -9.15 -10.25
N THR A 77 -10.95 -8.37 -10.29
CA THR A 77 -12.00 -8.53 -11.31
C THR A 77 -12.43 -7.23 -11.98
N ASP A 78 -12.92 -7.34 -13.22
CA ASP A 78 -13.41 -6.20 -13.99
C ASP A 78 -14.62 -5.52 -13.33
N ILE A 79 -15.51 -6.29 -12.70
CA ILE A 79 -16.69 -5.75 -12.01
C ILE A 79 -16.26 -4.84 -10.85
N GLN A 80 -15.32 -5.29 -10.03
CA GLN A 80 -14.78 -4.48 -8.94
C GLN A 80 -14.12 -3.22 -9.47
N ARG A 81 -13.26 -3.34 -10.49
CA ARG A 81 -12.58 -2.19 -11.11
C ARG A 81 -13.56 -1.16 -11.66
N LYS A 82 -14.67 -1.60 -12.24
CA LYS A 82 -15.72 -0.72 -12.77
C LYS A 82 -16.51 -0.03 -11.67
N ILE A 83 -16.96 -0.78 -10.65
CA ILE A 83 -17.75 -0.24 -9.54
C ILE A 83 -16.94 0.82 -8.76
N PHE A 84 -15.66 0.57 -8.51
CA PHE A 84 -14.79 1.47 -7.75
C PHE A 84 -14.01 2.47 -8.62
N GLN A 85 -14.26 2.46 -9.95
CA GLN A 85 -13.52 3.28 -10.92
C GLN A 85 -11.99 3.20 -10.71
N SER A 86 -11.48 2.00 -10.44
CA SER A 86 -10.15 1.79 -9.86
C SER A 86 -9.03 2.43 -10.68
N LEU A 87 -9.10 2.40 -12.01
CA LEU A 87 -8.09 3.04 -12.87
C LEU A 87 -7.95 4.54 -12.60
N PHE A 88 -9.05 5.23 -12.29
CA PHE A 88 -9.07 6.65 -12.01
C PHE A 88 -8.75 6.97 -10.54
N THR A 89 -9.35 6.23 -9.61
CA THR A 89 -9.15 6.46 -8.17
C THR A 89 -7.74 6.12 -7.73
N PHE A 90 -7.10 5.11 -8.31
CA PHE A 90 -5.72 4.73 -7.99
C PHE A 90 -4.72 5.81 -8.44
N LYS A 91 -4.89 6.38 -9.64
CA LYS A 91 -4.04 7.49 -10.13
C LYS A 91 -4.15 8.72 -9.25
N LYS A 92 -5.36 9.03 -8.77
CA LYS A 92 -5.59 10.12 -7.80
C LYS A 92 -4.93 9.86 -6.45
N GLU A 93 -5.02 8.64 -5.94
CA GLU A 93 -4.42 8.28 -4.67
C GLU A 93 -2.89 8.40 -4.72
N ILE A 94 -2.26 7.91 -5.80
CA ILE A 94 -0.83 8.12 -6.05
C ILE A 94 -0.49 9.61 -6.09
N PHE A 95 -1.25 10.42 -6.83
CA PHE A 95 -1.05 11.87 -6.87
C PHE A 95 -1.14 12.52 -5.47
N VAL A 96 -2.04 12.05 -4.61
CA VAL A 96 -2.15 12.57 -3.24
C VAL A 96 -0.86 12.31 -2.46
N TYR A 97 -0.31 11.09 -2.53
CA TYR A 97 0.89 10.72 -1.78
C TYR A 97 2.18 11.30 -2.36
N ASP A 98 2.33 11.30 -3.68
CA ASP A 98 3.59 11.65 -4.32
C ASP A 98 3.75 13.16 -4.55
N GLU A 99 2.64 13.88 -4.74
CA GLU A 99 2.68 15.30 -5.14
C GLU A 99 1.99 16.20 -4.11
N LEU A 100 0.74 15.89 -3.78
CA LEU A 100 -0.11 16.81 -3.02
C LEU A 100 0.32 16.95 -1.56
N LEU A 101 0.54 15.82 -0.86
CA LEU A 101 0.94 15.81 0.54
C LEU A 101 2.30 16.50 0.77
N PRO A 102 3.37 16.18 0.01
CA PRO A 102 4.63 16.90 0.11
C PRO A 102 4.47 18.41 -0.08
N LYS A 103 3.61 18.83 -1.02
CA LYS A 103 3.35 20.26 -1.23
C LYS A 103 2.66 20.93 -0.05
N TYR A 104 1.72 20.24 0.61
CA TYR A 104 1.11 20.75 1.84
C TYR A 104 2.13 20.87 2.97
N GLU A 105 2.98 19.86 3.16
CA GLU A 105 4.05 19.90 4.17
C GLU A 105 5.03 21.06 3.93
N GLU A 106 5.40 21.33 2.68
CA GLU A 106 6.24 22.48 2.30
C GLU A 106 5.58 23.82 2.69
N VAL A 107 4.29 23.97 2.40
CA VAL A 107 3.53 25.20 2.69
C VAL A 107 3.34 25.40 4.19
N LEU A 108 3.11 24.32 4.94
CA LEU A 108 2.92 24.37 6.40
C LEU A 108 4.25 24.48 7.16
N GLY A 109 5.36 24.05 6.55
CA GLY A 109 6.67 23.98 7.20
C GLY A 109 6.79 22.86 8.24
N GLU A 110 5.85 21.92 8.26
CA GLU A 110 5.85 20.76 9.15
C GLU A 110 5.34 19.51 8.45
N ARG A 111 5.74 18.35 8.97
CA ARG A 111 5.31 17.05 8.45
C ARG A 111 3.90 16.74 8.93
N LEU A 112 3.07 16.23 8.03
CA LEU A 112 1.69 15.85 8.29
C LEU A 112 1.61 14.36 8.68
N ASP A 113 1.57 14.06 9.98
CA ASP A 113 1.40 12.69 10.49
C ASP A 113 -0.08 12.26 10.55
N ILE A 114 -0.78 12.42 9.43
CA ILE A 114 -2.22 12.09 9.29
C ILE A 114 -2.48 10.93 8.32
N VAL A 115 -1.44 10.41 7.68
CA VAL A 115 -1.50 9.28 6.76
C VAL A 115 -0.37 8.28 7.04
N PRO A 116 -0.55 6.99 6.71
CA PRO A 116 0.52 6.01 6.80
C PRO A 116 1.71 6.42 5.92
N ALA A 117 2.92 6.11 6.38
CA ALA A 117 4.10 6.45 5.61
C ALA A 117 4.21 5.58 4.34
N VAL A 118 4.27 6.21 3.17
CA VAL A 118 4.45 5.54 1.87
C VAL A 118 5.92 5.23 1.64
N PHE A 119 6.23 4.06 1.09
CA PHE A 119 7.59 3.64 0.70
C PHE A 119 7.84 3.85 -0.79
N GLY A 120 6.79 3.68 -1.61
CA GLY A 120 6.83 3.93 -3.03
C GLY A 120 5.51 3.61 -3.69
N SER A 121 5.29 4.15 -4.88
CA SER A 121 4.13 3.92 -5.72
C SER A 121 4.57 3.57 -7.15
N ARG A 122 3.71 2.95 -7.96
CA ARG A 122 3.84 2.94 -9.43
C ARG A 122 2.47 2.67 -10.07
N LEU A 123 2.31 3.08 -11.33
CA LEU A 123 1.11 2.82 -12.14
C LEU A 123 1.24 1.52 -12.96
N SER A 124 2.44 1.17 -13.40
CA SER A 124 2.74 0.02 -14.24
C SER A 124 4.24 -0.34 -14.15
N LEU A 125 4.61 -1.54 -14.58
CA LEU A 125 6.00 -1.92 -14.86
C LEU A 125 6.47 -1.52 -16.27
N LYS A 126 5.55 -1.11 -17.15
CA LYS A 126 5.90 -0.65 -18.50
C LYS A 126 6.65 0.68 -18.38
N PRO A 127 7.87 0.79 -18.94
CA PRO A 127 8.61 2.04 -18.94
C PRO A 127 7.78 3.17 -19.55
N ASP A 128 7.83 4.35 -18.91
CA ASP A 128 7.18 5.59 -19.36
C ASP A 128 5.65 5.51 -19.56
N SER A 129 4.98 4.49 -19.00
CA SER A 129 3.53 4.36 -19.08
C SER A 129 2.83 5.19 -18.00
N ASP A 130 1.81 5.93 -18.41
CA ASP A 130 0.90 6.65 -17.51
C ASP A 130 -0.44 5.90 -17.28
N GLU A 131 -0.53 4.67 -17.80
CA GLU A 131 -1.67 3.76 -17.65
C GLU A 131 -1.56 2.98 -16.35
N VAL A 132 -2.70 2.80 -15.69
CA VAL A 132 -2.83 1.91 -14.53
C VAL A 132 -3.07 0.49 -15.03
N ASP A 133 -2.23 -0.46 -14.64
CA ASP A 133 -2.41 -1.88 -14.94
C ASP A 133 -2.35 -2.75 -13.67
N ASP A 134 -2.26 -4.07 -13.87
CA ASP A 134 -2.27 -5.05 -12.78
C ASP A 134 -1.04 -4.96 -11.85
N ASP A 135 0.03 -4.29 -12.30
CA ASP A 135 1.22 -4.03 -11.53
C ASP A 135 1.17 -2.69 -10.78
N ALA A 136 0.07 -1.94 -10.88
CA ALA A 136 -0.12 -0.73 -10.09
C ALA A 136 -0.12 -1.04 -8.58
N VAL A 137 0.67 -0.28 -7.83
CA VAL A 137 0.84 -0.50 -6.40
C VAL A 137 1.14 0.79 -5.65
N ILE A 138 0.61 0.88 -4.43
CA ILE A 138 1.04 1.82 -3.40
C ILE A 138 1.54 0.99 -2.23
N LEU A 139 2.83 1.11 -1.92
CA LEU A 139 3.50 0.40 -0.85
C LEU A 139 3.57 1.28 0.40
N MET A 140 2.99 0.81 1.49
CA MET A 140 2.73 1.61 2.68
C MET A 140 3.19 0.91 3.95
N GLU A 141 3.37 1.68 5.02
CA GLU A 141 3.53 1.17 6.37
C GLU A 141 2.35 0.30 6.83
N ASN A 142 2.64 -0.79 7.53
CA ASN A 142 1.60 -1.62 8.15
C ASN A 142 1.13 -1.03 9.49
N MET A 143 0.00 -0.34 9.48
CA MET A 143 -0.57 0.30 10.67
C MET A 143 -1.01 -0.70 11.76
N LYS A 144 -1.25 -1.99 11.44
CA LYS A 144 -1.59 -2.99 12.46
C LYS A 144 -0.47 -3.19 13.48
N LEU A 145 0.78 -2.90 13.12
CA LEU A 145 1.91 -2.97 14.04
C LEU A 145 1.96 -1.81 15.03
N LYS A 146 1.31 -0.69 14.71
CA LYS A 146 1.11 0.39 15.66
C LYS A 146 -0.04 0.08 16.63
N GLY A 147 -0.94 -0.84 16.23
CA GLY A 147 -2.09 -1.36 16.97
C GLY A 147 -3.45 -1.04 16.29
N TYR A 148 -3.44 -0.26 15.21
CA TYR A 148 -4.61 0.07 14.40
C TYR A 148 -5.28 -1.19 13.86
N TYR A 149 -6.60 -1.30 14.01
CA TYR A 149 -7.39 -2.40 13.49
C TYR A 149 -8.64 -1.91 12.76
N MET A 150 -9.19 -2.78 11.89
CA MET A 150 -10.47 -2.52 11.25
C MET A 150 -11.60 -2.92 12.20
N ALA A 151 -12.45 -1.96 12.55
CA ALA A 151 -13.65 -2.21 13.34
C ALA A 151 -14.63 -3.11 12.56
N ASP A 152 -15.47 -3.86 13.28
CA ASP A 152 -16.50 -4.68 12.67
C ASP A 152 -17.59 -3.78 12.06
N ARG A 153 -17.68 -3.77 10.72
CA ARG A 153 -18.65 -2.96 9.98
C ARG A 153 -20.12 -3.35 10.22
N PHE A 154 -20.38 -4.52 10.81
CA PHE A 154 -21.74 -4.97 11.14
C PHE A 154 -22.14 -4.61 12.58
N GLN A 155 -21.18 -4.28 13.44
CA GLN A 155 -21.45 -3.74 14.76
C GLN A 155 -21.42 -2.21 14.64
N GLY A 156 -22.61 -1.59 14.54
CA GLY A 156 -22.72 -0.13 14.61
C GLY A 156 -22.07 0.43 15.88
N ASN A 157 -21.63 1.69 15.85
CA ASN A 157 -20.84 2.38 16.89
C ASN A 157 -21.57 2.63 18.23
N ALA A 158 -22.41 1.72 18.73
CA ALA A 158 -23.17 1.90 19.96
C ALA A 158 -22.34 1.74 21.25
N GLU A 159 -21.11 1.19 21.18
CA GLU A 159 -20.24 0.99 22.36
C GLU A 159 -18.97 1.86 22.37
N PHE A 160 -18.86 2.86 21.49
CA PHE A 160 -17.65 3.70 21.38
C PHE A 160 -17.71 5.01 22.20
N THR A 161 -18.44 5.07 23.31
CA THR A 161 -18.43 6.27 24.18
C THR A 161 -17.17 6.40 25.06
N ASP A 162 -16.34 5.37 25.15
CA ASP A 162 -15.08 5.42 25.94
C ASP A 162 -13.79 5.40 25.11
N TYR A 163 -13.89 5.42 23.77
CA TYR A 163 -12.73 5.37 22.86
C TYR A 163 -12.73 6.56 21.89
N PHE A 164 -12.75 7.79 22.41
CA PHE A 164 -12.07 8.91 21.73
C PHE A 164 -10.56 8.74 21.85
N SER A 165 -10.07 7.66 21.26
CA SER A 165 -8.69 7.51 20.89
C SER A 165 -8.73 6.87 19.52
N ILE A 166 -8.40 7.69 18.50
CA ILE A 166 -7.80 7.18 17.28
C ILE A 166 -6.86 6.06 17.70
N ALA A 167 -7.03 4.93 17.03
CA ALA A 167 -6.16 3.79 17.09
C ALA A 167 -4.76 4.08 17.65
N LYS A 168 -4.40 3.32 18.68
CA LYS A 168 -3.02 2.88 18.85
C LYS A 168 -2.96 1.60 18.10
#